data_AF-A0A4Q5TZG6-F1
#
_entry.id   AF-A0A4Q5TZG6-F1
#
_cell.length_a   1.000
_cell.length_b   1.000
_cell.length_c   1.000
_cell.angle_alpha   90.00
_cell.angle_beta   90.00
_cell.angle_gamma   90.00
#
_symmetry.space_group_name_H-M   'P 1'
#
loop_
_entity.id
_entity.type
_entity.pdbx_description
1 polymer ?
#
loop_
_entity_poly.entity_id
_entity_poly.type
_entity_poly.pdbx_seq_one_letter_code
_entity_poly.pdbx_strand_id
1 'polypeptide(L)'
;MRVIFVSLLSFIAYSIAHTQDRDISYVTSGGKLKPLQSIMDIRHYTLSLEVDTTKKSIAGFAEIDFILDKPSDSLLFDLLHFYKVTRVLIDKKQQVVNHMHDSL
;
A
#
# COMPACT_ATOMS: atom_id res chain seq x y z
N MET A 1 32.92 27.58 21.18
CA MET A 1 31.48 27.93 21.17
C MET A 1 30.88 28.19 19.78
N ARG A 2 31.58 28.83 18.83
CA ARG A 2 31.03 29.09 17.47
C ARG A 2 30.71 27.84 16.64
N VAL A 3 31.47 26.75 16.79
CA VAL A 3 31.32 25.52 15.97
C VAL A 3 30.13 24.65 16.40
N ILE A 4 29.81 24.65 17.70
CA ILE A 4 28.69 23.90 18.27
C ILE A 4 27.34 24.51 17.85
N PHE A 5 27.29 25.84 17.73
CA PHE A 5 26.09 26.56 17.31
C PHE A 5 25.73 26.30 15.84
N VAL A 6 26.74 26.12 14.96
CA VAL A 6 26.53 25.80 13.53
C VAL A 6 26.05 24.35 13.35
N SER A 7 26.58 23.40 14.13
CA SER A 7 26.16 22.00 14.06
C SER A 7 24.71 21.79 14.56
N LEU A 8 24.28 22.55 15.57
CA LEU A 8 22.90 22.51 16.08
C LEU A 8 21.90 23.12 15.08
N LEU A 9 22.31 24.16 14.34
CA LEU A 9 21.48 24.78 13.32
C LEU A 9 21.25 23.87 12.10
N SER A 10 22.27 23.11 11.68
CA SER A 10 22.13 22.12 10.60
C SER A 10 21.17 20.99 10.97
N PHE A 11 21.17 20.52 12.23
CA PHE A 11 20.28 19.44 12.69
C PHE A 11 18.80 19.84 12.68
N ILE A 12 18.50 21.10 12.98
CA ILE A 12 17.13 21.64 12.92
C ILE A 12 16.66 21.70 11.46
N ALA A 13 17.52 22.11 10.51
CA ALA A 13 17.18 22.16 9.09
C ALA A 13 16.86 20.78 8.48
N TYR A 14 17.56 19.72 8.89
CA TYR A 14 17.24 18.34 8.47
C TYR A 14 15.81 17.92 8.86
N SER A 15 15.30 18.42 9.98
CA SER A 15 13.98 18.04 10.52
C SER A 15 12.81 18.66 9.72
N ILE A 16 13.04 19.80 9.08
CA ILE A 16 12.01 20.56 8.33
C ILE A 16 11.87 20.08 6.88
N ALA A 17 12.87 19.33 6.37
CA ALA A 17 12.94 18.92 4.97
C ALA A 17 12.22 17.60 4.65
N HIS A 18 11.73 16.84 5.65
CA HIS A 18 10.97 15.62 5.42
C HIS A 18 9.47 15.90 5.16
N THR A 19 9.18 16.65 4.09
CA THR A 19 7.88 16.53 3.44
C THR A 19 7.90 15.23 2.64
N GLN A 20 7.04 14.27 2.99
CA GLN A 20 6.79 13.09 2.14
C GLN A 20 6.04 13.56 0.87
N ASP A 21 6.79 13.98 -0.15
CA ASP A 21 6.24 14.19 -1.48
C ASP A 21 6.08 12.81 -2.14
N ARG A 22 4.86 12.27 -2.14
CA ARG A 22 4.54 11.03 -2.87
C ARG A 22 3.98 11.45 -4.21
N ASP A 23 4.77 11.34 -5.27
CA ASP A 23 4.24 11.49 -6.62
C ASP A 23 3.20 10.38 -6.86
N ILE A 24 1.96 10.76 -7.10
CA ILE A 24 0.84 9.87 -7.44
C ILE A 24 0.24 10.21 -8.80
N SER A 25 0.89 11.07 -9.59
CA SER A 25 0.41 11.49 -10.90
C SER A 25 0.32 10.34 -11.91
N TYR A 26 1.08 9.26 -11.68
CA TYR A 26 1.03 8.03 -12.46
C TYR A 26 -0.11 7.09 -12.07
N VAL A 27 -0.76 7.31 -10.92
CA VAL A 27 -1.85 6.44 -10.45
C VAL A 27 -3.06 6.64 -11.35
N THR A 28 -3.49 5.57 -12.00
CA THR A 28 -4.68 5.56 -12.86
C THR A 28 -5.77 4.70 -12.22
N SER A 29 -6.98 4.75 -12.75
CA SER A 29 -8.08 3.86 -12.35
C SER A 29 -7.90 2.39 -12.76
N GLY A 30 -6.70 1.98 -13.21
CA GLY A 30 -6.36 0.59 -13.52
C GLY A 30 -6.60 0.15 -14.97
N GLY A 31 -7.26 0.96 -15.80
CA GLY A 31 -7.44 0.67 -17.23
C GLY A 31 -8.20 -0.64 -17.49
N LYS A 32 -7.80 -1.38 -18.52
CA LYS A 32 -8.40 -2.68 -18.84
C LYS A 32 -7.92 -3.73 -17.84
N LEU A 33 -8.84 -4.52 -17.29
CA LEU A 33 -8.53 -5.60 -16.36
C LEU A 33 -7.50 -6.59 -16.95
N LYS A 34 -6.52 -6.95 -16.14
CA LYS A 34 -5.54 -8.00 -16.45
C LYS A 34 -6.25 -9.36 -16.46
N PRO A 35 -5.73 -10.40 -17.16
CA PRO A 35 -6.39 -11.70 -17.26
C PRO A 35 -6.75 -12.35 -15.91
N LEU A 36 -5.91 -12.22 -14.90
CA LEU A 36 -6.18 -12.74 -13.54
C LEU A 36 -7.25 -11.93 -12.80
N GLN A 37 -7.37 -10.63 -13.07
CA GLN A 37 -8.43 -9.79 -12.50
C GLN A 37 -9.77 -10.00 -13.20
N SER A 38 -9.75 -10.28 -14.50
CA SER A 38 -10.98 -10.47 -15.30
C SER A 38 -11.80 -11.70 -14.92
N ILE A 39 -11.27 -12.56 -14.04
CA ILE A 39 -11.95 -13.77 -13.57
C ILE A 39 -12.35 -13.68 -12.10
N MET A 40 -12.10 -12.54 -11.47
CA MET A 40 -12.49 -12.26 -10.09
C MET A 40 -13.71 -11.34 -10.11
N ASP A 41 -14.87 -11.87 -9.74
CA ASP A 41 -16.06 -11.08 -9.48
C ASP A 41 -16.05 -10.61 -8.03
N ILE A 42 -15.55 -9.40 -7.80
CA ILE A 42 -15.47 -8.82 -6.46
C ILE A 42 -16.87 -8.46 -5.96
N ARG A 43 -17.25 -9.02 -4.82
CA ARG A 43 -18.58 -8.87 -4.22
C ARG A 43 -18.61 -7.81 -3.15
N HIS A 44 -17.58 -7.75 -2.30
CA HIS A 44 -17.53 -6.84 -1.18
C HIS A 44 -16.10 -6.56 -0.72
N TYR A 45 -15.87 -5.34 -0.24
CA TYR A 45 -14.66 -4.96 0.49
C TYR A 45 -15.07 -4.50 1.88
N THR A 46 -14.52 -5.13 2.91
CA THR A 46 -14.49 -4.57 4.26
C THR A 46 -13.14 -3.94 4.50
N LEU A 47 -13.12 -2.63 4.77
CA LEU A 47 -11.92 -1.87 5.05
C LEU A 47 -11.94 -1.37 6.49
N SER A 48 -10.88 -1.66 7.24
CA SER A 48 -10.64 -1.06 8.55
C SER A 48 -9.36 -0.24 8.47
N LEU A 49 -9.49 1.08 8.55
CA LEU A 49 -8.38 2.01 8.38
C LEU A 49 -8.12 2.79 9.67
N GLU A 50 -6.88 2.75 10.13
CA GLU A 50 -6.34 3.65 11.14
C GLU A 50 -5.67 4.82 10.42
N VAL A 51 -6.16 6.03 10.63
CA VAL A 51 -5.66 7.25 9.98
C VAL A 51 -4.97 8.13 11.02
N ASP A 52 -3.67 8.34 10.85
CA ASP A 52 -2.90 9.30 11.65
C ASP A 52 -2.65 10.55 10.81
N THR A 53 -3.40 11.62 11.09
CA THR A 53 -3.30 12.90 10.37
C THR A 53 -2.03 13.67 10.72
N THR A 54 -1.43 13.42 11.88
CA THR A 54 -0.19 14.07 12.31
C THR A 54 1.00 13.45 11.59
N LYS A 55 1.06 12.11 11.55
CA LYS A 55 2.12 11.37 10.84
C LYS A 55 1.83 11.23 9.35
N LYS A 56 0.64 11.61 8.88
CA LYS A 56 0.17 11.46 7.50
C LYS A 56 0.30 10.01 7.02
N SER A 57 -0.15 9.07 7.86
CA SER A 57 -0.04 7.63 7.60
C SER A 57 -1.39 6.94 7.74
N ILE A 58 -1.56 5.87 6.96
CA ILE A 58 -2.70 4.96 7.03
C ILE A 58 -2.18 3.55 7.30
N ALA A 59 -2.81 2.85 8.23
CA ALA A 59 -2.59 1.43 8.51
C ALA A 59 -3.95 0.71 8.57
N GLY A 60 -3.95 -0.62 8.57
CA GLY A 60 -5.19 -1.38 8.70
C GLY A 60 -5.20 -2.67 7.89
N PHE A 61 -6.40 -3.11 7.54
CA PHE A 61 -6.61 -4.30 6.72
C PHE A 61 -7.78 -4.11 5.75
N ALA A 62 -7.76 -4.94 4.70
CA ALA A 62 -8.86 -5.15 3.79
C ALA A 62 -9.23 -6.63 3.81
N GLU A 63 -10.52 -6.92 3.91
CA GLU A 63 -11.11 -8.24 3.64
C GLU A 63 -11.89 -8.12 2.33
N ILE A 64 -11.66 -9.08 1.42
CA ILE A 64 -12.19 -9.04 0.05
C ILE A 64 -13.00 -10.31 -0.16
N ASP A 65 -14.29 -10.15 -0.35
CA ASP A 65 -15.18 -11.22 -0.78
C ASP A 65 -15.28 -11.21 -2.30
N PHE A 66 -14.97 -12.32 -2.94
CA PHE A 66 -15.05 -12.46 -4.39
C PHE A 66 -15.41 -13.88 -4.81
N ILE A 67 -15.91 -14.01 -6.03
CA ILE A 67 -16.16 -15.29 -6.70
C ILE A 67 -15.18 -15.42 -7.85
N LEU A 68 -14.64 -16.62 -8.03
CA LEU A 68 -13.83 -16.93 -9.20
C LEU A 68 -14.72 -17.51 -10.31
N ASP A 69 -14.75 -16.85 -11.46
CA ASP A 69 -15.46 -17.32 -12.64
C ASP A 69 -14.84 -18.61 -13.20
N LYS A 70 -13.54 -18.82 -12.94
CA LYS A 70 -12.81 -20.05 -13.26
C LYS A 70 -11.73 -20.32 -12.22
N PRO A 71 -11.35 -21.60 -11.99
CA PRO A 71 -10.25 -21.93 -11.08
C PRO A 71 -8.96 -21.20 -11.46
N SER A 72 -8.18 -20.80 -10.45
CA SER A 72 -6.90 -20.14 -10.62
C SER A 72 -5.95 -20.50 -9.48
N ASP A 73 -4.68 -20.70 -9.82
CA ASP A 73 -3.60 -20.93 -8.85
C ASP A 73 -2.99 -19.61 -8.34
N SER A 74 -3.45 -18.47 -8.85
CA SER A 74 -2.95 -17.15 -8.49
C SER A 74 -4.06 -16.12 -8.48
N LEU A 75 -3.92 -15.15 -7.58
CA LEU A 75 -4.76 -13.96 -7.50
C LEU A 75 -3.88 -12.75 -7.75
N LEU A 76 -4.46 -11.68 -8.26
CA LEU A 76 -3.73 -10.45 -8.56
C LEU A 76 -4.54 -9.25 -8.12
N PHE A 77 -4.03 -8.53 -7.12
CA PHE A 77 -4.64 -7.31 -6.62
C PHE A 77 -3.72 -6.13 -6.93
N ASP A 78 -4.29 -4.98 -7.26
CA ASP A 78 -3.47 -3.77 -7.35
C ASP A 78 -3.34 -3.14 -5.96
N LEU A 79 -2.11 -2.89 -5.53
CA LEU A 79 -1.79 -2.22 -4.28
C LEU A 79 -0.57 -1.33 -4.50
N LEU A 80 -0.73 -0.03 -4.30
CA LEU A 80 0.36 0.94 -4.50
C LEU A 80 1.62 0.52 -3.73
N HIS A 81 2.77 0.61 -4.39
CA HIS A 81 4.06 0.17 -3.87
C HIS A 81 4.51 0.88 -2.57
N PHE A 82 3.88 2.00 -2.22
CA PHE A 82 4.18 2.70 -0.97
C PHE A 82 3.55 2.05 0.27
N TYR A 83 2.65 1.09 0.09
CA TYR A 83 2.10 0.28 1.18
C TYR A 83 2.93 -0.98 1.37
N LYS A 84 2.97 -1.48 2.60
CA LYS A 84 3.64 -2.72 2.94
C LYS A 84 2.63 -3.72 3.45
N VAL A 85 2.53 -4.86 2.77
CA VAL A 85 1.71 -5.98 3.24
C VAL A 85 2.51 -6.81 4.25
N THR A 86 1.94 -7.00 5.43
CA THR A 86 2.57 -7.79 6.51
C THR A 86 2.03 -9.21 6.59
N ARG A 87 0.80 -9.44 6.11
CA ARG A 87 0.12 -10.72 6.13
C ARG A 87 -1.00 -10.76 5.09
N VAL A 88 -1.16 -11.91 4.44
CA VAL A 88 -2.34 -12.25 3.65
C VAL A 88 -2.88 -13.60 4.09
N LEU A 89 -4.19 -13.69 4.21
CA LEU A 89 -4.92 -14.90 4.55
C LEU A 89 -5.91 -15.19 3.43
N ILE A 90 -5.91 -16.43 2.93
CA ILE A 90 -6.96 -16.96 2.04
C ILE A 90 -7.64 -18.08 2.80
N ASP A 91 -8.96 -18.00 2.98
CA ASP A 91 -9.73 -18.95 3.79
C ASP A 91 -9.08 -19.25 5.15
N LYS A 92 -8.64 -18.18 5.83
CA LYS A 92 -7.97 -18.21 7.15
C LYS A 92 -6.59 -18.87 7.15
N LYS A 93 -6.02 -19.22 5.99
CA LYS A 93 -4.67 -19.79 5.85
C LYS A 93 -3.70 -18.74 5.33
N GLN A 94 -2.56 -18.60 6.00
CA GLN A 94 -1.53 -17.65 5.61
C GLN A 94 -0.88 -18.04 4.28
N GLN A 95 -0.74 -17.05 3.41
CA GLN A 95 -0.13 -17.20 2.10
C GLN A 95 1.18 -16.41 2.01
N VAL A 96 2.08 -16.91 1.17
CA VAL A 96 3.23 -16.14 0.71
C VAL A 96 2.75 -15.25 -0.43
N VAL A 97 3.11 -13.97 -0.38
CA VAL A 97 2.71 -12.98 -1.38
C VAL A 97 3.91 -12.26 -1.92
N ASN A 98 3.78 -11.78 -3.15
CA ASN A 98 4.84 -11.05 -3.83
C ASN A 98 4.32 -9.68 -4.24
N HIS A 99 4.74 -8.64 -3.53
CA HIS A 99 4.38 -7.26 -3.85
C HIS A 99 5.43 -6.68 -4.80
N MET A 100 5.08 -6.56 -6.08
CA MET A 100 5.94 -6.02 -7.13
C MET A 100 5.31 -4.77 -7.73
N HIS A 101 5.98 -3.62 -7.55
CA HIS A 101 5.43 -2.33 -7.95
C HIS A 101 4.03 -2.14 -7.34
N ASP A 102 3.04 -1.76 -8.15
CA ASP A 102 1.67 -1.55 -7.68
C ASP A 102 0.80 -2.81 -7.75
N SER A 103 1.41 -4.00 -7.72
CA SER A 103 0.71 -5.28 -7.83
C SER A 103 1.10 -6.25 -6.71
N LEU A 104 0.09 -6.85 -6.09
CA LEU A 104 0.15 -7.82 -5.00
C LEU A 104 -0.35 -9.20 -5.45
#